data_AF-A0A8J2YDC1-F1
#
_entry.id   AF-A0A8J2YDC1-F1
#
_cell.length_a   1.000
_cell.length_b   1.000
_cell.length_c   1.000
_cell.angle_alpha   90.00
_cell.angle_beta   90.00
_cell.angle_gamma   90.00
#
_symmetry.space_group_name_H-M   'P 1'
#
loop_
_entity.id
_entity.type
_entity.pdbx_description
1 polymer ?
#
loop_
_entity_poly.entity_id
_entity_poly.type
_entity_poly.pdbx_seq_one_letter_code
_entity_poly.pdbx_strand_id
1 'polypeptide(L)'
;MKIQREVLWEAVVQCDRSYDGSFYYAVKTTKIFCRPSCKSKTPKQENVEFFFDIAEPFRKGYRPCKRCRPDLSPTYDPQRELIAKVKEVLEDEYHKPWTLHTLSKQFWNQLLPPSTDV
;
A
#
# COMPACT_ATOMS: atom_id res chain seq x y z
N MET A 1 20.24 -7.11 -14.91
CA MET A 1 19.91 -8.31 -14.11
C MET A 1 18.50 -8.75 -14.49
N LYS A 2 18.30 -9.90 -15.14
CA LYS A 2 16.97 -10.39 -15.54
C LYS A 2 16.44 -11.30 -14.42
N ILE A 3 15.44 -10.84 -13.68
CA ILE A 3 14.73 -11.68 -12.70
C ILE A 3 13.79 -12.61 -13.49
N GLN A 4 13.79 -13.90 -13.14
CA GLN A 4 12.92 -14.89 -13.78
C GLN A 4 11.45 -14.66 -13.41
N ARG A 5 10.53 -14.97 -14.33
CA ARG A 5 9.09 -14.71 -14.15
C ARG A 5 8.51 -15.46 -12.95
N GLU A 6 9.01 -16.66 -12.70
CA GLU A 6 8.61 -17.53 -11.61
C GLU A 6 8.96 -16.89 -10.26
N VAL A 7 10.13 -16.26 -10.15
CA VAL A 7 10.57 -15.53 -8.95
C VAL A 7 9.70 -14.29 -8.72
N LEU A 8 9.40 -13.53 -9.79
CA LEU A 8 8.50 -12.38 -9.70
C LEU A 8 7.10 -12.79 -9.25
N TRP A 9 6.61 -13.93 -9.76
CA TRP A 9 5.31 -14.46 -9.38
C TRP A 9 5.27 -14.91 -7.92
N GLU A 10 6.29 -15.65 -7.47
CA GLU A 10 6.40 -16.08 -6.08
C GLU A 10 6.42 -14.87 -5.13
N ALA A 11 7.18 -13.81 -5.47
CA ALA A 11 7.21 -12.58 -4.68
C ALA A 11 5.82 -11.93 -4.55
N VAL A 12 5.00 -11.95 -5.60
CA VAL A 12 3.61 -11.46 -5.55
C VAL A 12 2.74 -12.35 -4.66
N VAL A 13 2.84 -13.67 -4.79
CA VAL A 13 2.05 -14.63 -3.99
C VAL A 13 2.39 -14.51 -2.50
N GLN A 14 3.67 -14.37 -2.16
CA GLN A 14 4.16 -14.22 -0.79
C GLN A 14 3.96 -12.81 -0.23
N CYS A 15 3.50 -11.86 -1.04
CA CYS A 15 3.44 -10.44 -0.68
C CYS A 15 4.79 -9.93 -0.13
N ASP A 16 5.89 -10.29 -0.81
CA ASP A 16 7.26 -10.03 -0.35
C ASP A 16 7.63 -8.55 -0.54
N ARG A 17 7.87 -7.85 0.58
CA ARG A 17 8.24 -6.44 0.61
C ARG A 17 9.66 -6.17 0.15
N SER A 18 10.55 -7.17 0.15
CA SER A 18 11.93 -7.00 -0.33
C SER A 18 12.02 -6.63 -1.81
N TYR A 19 10.98 -6.96 -2.59
CA TYR A 19 10.89 -6.64 -4.01
C TYR A 19 10.16 -5.32 -4.32
N ASP A 20 9.61 -4.63 -3.32
CA ASP A 20 8.95 -3.35 -3.53
C ASP A 20 9.92 -2.33 -4.15
N GLY A 21 9.50 -1.69 -5.24
CA GLY A 21 10.33 -0.76 -6.01
C GLY A 21 11.32 -1.44 -6.97
N SER A 22 11.54 -2.75 -6.87
CA SER A 22 12.30 -3.51 -7.86
C SER A 22 11.46 -3.80 -9.11
N PHE A 23 10.16 -4.06 -8.92
CA PHE A 23 9.20 -4.23 -10.01
C PHE A 23 7.78 -3.91 -9.54
N TYR A 24 6.88 -3.85 -10.51
CA TYR A 24 5.44 -3.68 -10.34
C TYR A 24 4.72 -4.76 -11.13
N TYR A 25 3.53 -5.14 -10.69
CA TYR A 25 2.69 -6.05 -11.47
C TYR A 25 1.34 -5.39 -11.75
N ALA A 26 0.78 -5.62 -12.94
CA ALA A 26 -0.53 -5.15 -13.31
C ALA A 26 -1.46 -6.29 -13.67
N VAL A 27 -2.74 -6.10 -13.37
CA VAL A 27 -3.80 -7.07 -13.63
C VAL A 27 -4.59 -6.61 -14.84
N LYS A 28 -4.50 -7.37 -15.95
CA LYS A 28 -5.09 -7.03 -17.25
C LYS A 28 -6.59 -6.77 -17.18
N THR A 29 -7.32 -7.52 -16.36
CA THR A 29 -8.79 -7.46 -16.26
C THR A 29 -9.29 -6.23 -15.51
N THR A 30 -8.59 -5.80 -14.46
CA THR A 30 -8.99 -4.64 -13.65
C THR A 30 -8.31 -3.34 -14.09
N LYS A 31 -7.27 -3.45 -14.92
CA LYS A 31 -6.39 -2.33 -15.30
C LYS A 31 -5.78 -1.63 -14.07
N ILE A 32 -5.51 -2.38 -13.01
CA ILE A 32 -4.84 -1.89 -11.80
C ILE A 32 -3.42 -2.44 -11.76
N PHE A 33 -2.44 -1.61 -11.41
CA PHE A 33 -1.09 -2.05 -11.07
C PHE A 33 -0.76 -1.84 -9.59
N CYS A 34 0.14 -2.67 -9.09
CA CYS A 34 0.44 -2.87 -7.68
C CYS A 34 1.94 -3.07 -7.45
N ARG A 35 2.35 -2.92 -6.18
CA ARG A 35 3.64 -3.43 -5.68
C ARG A 35 3.57 -4.92 -5.33
N PRO A 36 4.68 -5.66 -5.34
CA PRO A 36 4.72 -7.07 -4.93
C PRO A 36 4.16 -7.33 -3.54
N SER A 37 4.36 -6.42 -2.57
CA SER A 37 3.84 -6.57 -1.20
C SER A 37 2.34 -6.30 -1.02
N CYS A 38 1.61 -6.02 -2.10
CA CYS A 38 0.21 -5.62 -2.04
C CYS A 38 -0.67 -6.71 -1.43
N LYS A 39 -1.31 -6.41 -0.29
CA LYS A 39 -2.25 -7.31 0.41
C LYS A 39 -3.63 -7.43 -0.24
N SER A 40 -3.80 -6.94 -1.47
CA SER A 40 -5.01 -7.17 -2.26
C SER A 40 -5.10 -8.63 -2.66
N LYS A 41 -6.31 -9.10 -2.98
CA LYS A 41 -6.53 -10.49 -3.41
C LYS A 41 -5.59 -10.84 -4.57
N THR A 42 -4.83 -11.93 -4.42
CA THR A 42 -3.92 -12.42 -5.46
C THR A 42 -4.71 -12.71 -6.75
N PRO A 43 -4.34 -12.09 -7.88
CA PRO A 43 -5.01 -12.32 -9.16
C PRO A 43 -4.65 -13.71 -9.72
N LYS A 44 -5.30 -14.12 -10.81
CA LYS A 44 -4.83 -15.28 -11.58
C LYS A 44 -3.55 -14.90 -12.34
N GLN A 45 -2.53 -15.77 -12.31
CA GLN A 45 -1.22 -15.53 -12.93
C GLN A 45 -1.31 -15.17 -14.43
N GLU A 46 -2.23 -15.81 -15.17
CA GLU A 46 -2.48 -15.54 -16.61
C GLU A 46 -2.85 -14.07 -16.92
N ASN A 47 -3.46 -13.39 -15.94
CA ASN A 47 -3.89 -12.00 -16.06
C ASN A 47 -2.84 -11.01 -15.58
N VAL A 48 -1.66 -11.47 -15.19
CA VAL A 48 -0.60 -10.62 -14.64
C VAL A 48 0.44 -10.28 -15.70
N GLU A 49 0.86 -9.03 -15.67
CA GLU A 49 1.96 -8.48 -16.46
C GLU A 49 2.93 -7.78 -15.51
N PHE A 50 4.23 -7.95 -15.71
CA PHE A 50 5.26 -7.37 -14.86
C PHE A 50 5.94 -6.18 -15.55
N PHE A 51 6.30 -5.18 -14.76
CA PHE A 51 6.92 -3.93 -15.18
C PHE A 51 8.09 -3.59 -14.25
N PHE A 52 9.17 -3.05 -14.79
CA PHE A 52 10.34 -2.65 -14.00
C PHE A 52 10.47 -1.11 -13.91
N ASP A 53 9.71 -0.38 -14.71
CA ASP A 53 9.56 1.07 -14.65
C ASP A 53 8.11 1.39 -14.26
N ILE A 54 7.94 2.24 -13.25
CA ILE A 54 6.63 2.70 -12.79
C ILE A 54 5.84 3.44 -13.86
N ALA A 55 6.52 4.08 -14.82
CA ALA A 55 5.87 4.84 -15.89
C ALA A 55 5.28 3.94 -17.00
N GLU A 56 5.75 2.69 -17.15
CA GLU A 56 5.24 1.75 -18.15
C GLU A 56 3.77 1.36 -17.95
N PRO A 57 3.31 0.98 -16.73
CA PRO A 57 1.89 0.76 -16.47
C PRO A 57 1.01 1.94 -16.85
N PHE A 58 1.42 3.17 -16.52
CA PHE A 58 0.65 4.38 -16.87
C PHE A 58 0.53 4.54 -18.38
N ARG A 59 1.63 4.37 -19.13
CA ARG A 59 1.63 4.42 -20.61
C ARG A 59 0.70 3.37 -21.23
N LYS A 60 0.53 2.22 -20.57
CA LYS A 60 -0.38 1.14 -21.00
C LYS A 60 -1.82 1.31 -20.46
N GLY A 61 -2.14 2.43 -19.82
CA GLY A 61 -3.48 2.75 -19.33
C GLY A 61 -3.88 2.05 -18.04
N TYR A 62 -2.91 1.51 -17.29
CA TYR A 62 -3.17 0.99 -15.95
C TYR A 62 -3.25 2.14 -14.93
N ARG A 63 -4.12 1.97 -13.93
CA ARG A 63 -4.27 2.90 -12.80
C ARG A 63 -3.58 2.34 -11.55
N PRO A 64 -3.02 3.19 -10.66
CA PRO A 64 -2.36 2.72 -9.45
C PRO A 64 -3.39 2.16 -8.47
N CYS A 65 -3.02 1.09 -7.77
CA CYS A 65 -3.85 0.52 -6.72
C CYS A 65 -4.04 1.50 -5.56
N LYS A 66 -5.30 1.79 -5.21
CA LYS A 66 -5.63 2.68 -4.08
C LYS A 66 -5.19 2.13 -2.71
N ARG A 67 -4.91 0.83 -2.59
CA ARG A 67 -4.49 0.17 -1.34
C ARG A 67 -3.00 0.20 -1.10
N CYS A 68 -2.19 -0.26 -2.05
CA CYS A 68 -0.72 -0.26 -1.91
C CYS A 68 -0.06 1.03 -2.41
N ARG A 69 -0.83 1.93 -3.04
CA ARG A 69 -0.40 3.24 -3.55
C ARG A 69 0.98 3.17 -4.20
N PRO A 70 1.14 2.36 -5.27
CA PRO A 70 2.44 2.17 -5.91
C PRO A 70 2.98 3.49 -6.50
N ASP A 71 2.10 4.46 -6.74
CA ASP A 71 2.34 5.85 -7.17
C ASP A 71 3.04 6.72 -6.11
N LEU A 72 3.01 6.33 -4.84
CA LEU A 72 3.63 7.08 -3.75
C LEU A 72 4.94 6.42 -3.31
N SER A 73 5.64 7.03 -2.34
CA SER A 73 6.87 6.49 -1.76
C SER A 73 6.70 5.04 -1.29
N PRO A 74 7.68 4.13 -1.45
CA PRO A 74 7.68 2.79 -0.86
C PRO A 74 7.35 2.77 0.63
N THR A 75 7.75 3.81 1.36
CA THR A 75 7.50 3.99 2.79
C THR A 75 6.21 4.76 3.11
N TYR A 76 5.36 5.01 2.11
CA TYR A 76 4.09 5.69 2.31
C TYR A 76 3.17 4.85 3.20
N ASP A 77 2.85 5.39 4.36
CA ASP A 77 1.86 4.88 5.29
C ASP A 77 1.01 6.08 5.73
N PRO A 78 -0.25 6.18 5.28
CA PRO A 78 -1.11 7.32 5.61
C PRO A 78 -1.44 7.40 7.12
N GLN A 79 -1.24 6.31 7.87
CA GLN A 79 -1.49 6.27 9.31
C GLN A 79 -0.25 6.58 10.14
N ARG A 80 0.94 6.71 9.55
CA ARG A 80 2.21 6.84 10.31
C ARG A 80 2.22 8.00 11.30
N GLU A 81 1.82 9.18 10.84
CA GLU A 81 1.78 10.39 11.69
C GLU A 81 0.75 10.26 12.80
N LEU A 82 -0.43 9.73 12.49
CA LEU A 82 -1.46 9.45 13.47
C LEU A 82 -0.97 8.47 14.54
N ILE A 83 -0.35 7.37 14.13
CA ILE A 83 0.17 6.36 15.06
C ILE A 83 1.22 6.99 15.97
N ALA A 84 2.13 7.80 15.44
CA ALA A 84 3.14 8.50 16.24
C ALA A 84 2.49 9.40 17.30
N LYS A 85 1.48 10.19 16.90
CA LYS A 85 0.76 11.10 17.81
C LYS A 85 -0.06 10.38 18.87
N VAL A 86 -0.72 9.27 18.50
CA VAL A 86 -1.47 8.44 19.46
C VAL A 86 -0.51 7.82 20.47
N LYS A 87 0.67 7.36 20.03
CA LYS A 87 1.70 6.82 20.93
C LYS A 87 2.17 7.86 21.94
N GLU A 88 2.51 9.06 21.48
CA GLU A 88 2.93 10.18 22.34
C GLU A 88 1.90 10.45 23.45
N VAL A 89 0.61 10.59 23.08
CA VAL A 89 -0.46 10.84 24.07
C VAL A 89 -0.65 9.69 25.05
N LEU A 90 -0.52 8.44 24.59
CA LEU A 90 -0.62 7.27 25.46
C LEU A 90 0.55 7.16 26.44
N GLU A 91 1.74 7.59 26.03
CA GLU A 91 2.94 7.61 26.86
C GLU A 91 2.84 8.72 27.93
N ASP A 92 2.40 9.92 27.55
CA ASP A 92 2.25 11.06 28.47
C ASP A 92 1.12 10.87 29.49
N GLU A 93 0.00 10.28 29.06
CA GLU A 93 -1.21 10.13 29.86
C GLU A 93 -1.51 8.67 30.24
N TYR A 94 -0.47 7.85 30.46
CA TYR A 94 -0.58 6.40 30.65
C TYR A 94 -1.49 5.98 31.83
N HIS A 95 -1.65 6.84 32.83
CA HIS A 95 -2.45 6.59 34.03
C HIS A 95 -3.96 6.82 33.82
N LYS A 96 -4.36 7.42 32.69
CA LYS A 96 -5.78 7.57 32.35
C LYS A 96 -6.36 6.24 31.82
N PRO A 97 -7.64 5.95 32.10
CA PRO A 97 -8.31 4.75 31.61
C PRO A 97 -8.68 4.88 30.13
N TRP A 98 -7.68 4.89 29.26
CA TRP A 98 -7.88 4.92 27.81
C TRP A 98 -8.65 3.70 27.34
N THR A 99 -9.66 3.94 26.52
CA THR A 99 -10.40 2.90 25.81
C THR A 99 -10.27 3.13 24.31
N LEU A 100 -10.42 2.08 23.50
CA LEU A 100 -10.41 2.24 22.04
C LEU A 100 -11.49 3.22 21.57
N HIS A 101 -12.64 3.27 22.25
CA HIS A 101 -13.71 4.23 21.94
C HIS A 101 -13.30 5.69 22.20
N THR A 102 -12.67 5.97 23.34
CA THR A 102 -12.23 7.33 23.70
C THR A 102 -11.10 7.82 22.81
N LEU A 103 -10.09 6.96 22.56
CA LEU A 103 -9.01 7.24 21.61
C LEU A 103 -9.57 7.50 20.21
N SER A 104 -10.44 6.62 19.70
CA SER A 104 -11.05 6.81 18.39
C SER A 104 -11.76 8.16 18.30
N LYS A 105 -12.61 8.51 19.27
CA LYS A 105 -13.34 9.79 19.27
C LYS A 105 -12.41 11.01 19.29
N GLN A 106 -11.32 10.94 20.05
CA GLN A 106 -10.36 12.05 20.18
C GLN A 106 -9.58 12.29 18.89
N PHE A 107 -9.20 11.22 18.18
CA PHE A 107 -8.37 11.31 16.99
C PHE A 107 -9.16 11.25 15.66
N TRP A 108 -10.46 10.91 15.68
CA TRP A 108 -11.34 10.81 14.50
C TRP A 108 -11.40 12.10 13.67
N ASN A 109 -11.35 13.27 14.31
CA ASN A 109 -11.41 14.56 13.61
C ASN A 109 -10.06 15.02 13.02
N GLN A 110 -8.96 14.31 13.31
CA GLN A 110 -7.65 14.59 12.71
C GLN A 110 -7.36 13.70 11.49
N LEU A 111 -8.34 12.89 11.06
CA LEU A 111 -8.09 11.59 10.42
C LEU A 111 -8.44 11.51 8.93
N LEU A 112 -8.77 12.62 8.26
CA LEU A 112 -8.97 12.62 6.81
C LEU A 112 -8.26 13.82 6.18
N PRO A 113 -7.25 13.64 5.30
CA PRO A 113 -7.05 14.65 4.25
C PRO A 113 -8.42 14.87 3.56
N PRO A 114 -8.75 16.10 3.12
CA PRO A 114 -9.98 16.31 2.35
C PRO A 114 -10.00 15.24 1.25
N SER A 115 -11.11 14.52 1.14
CA SER A 115 -11.29 13.51 0.10
C SER A 115 -11.02 14.19 -1.23
N THR A 116 -9.81 14.03 -1.77
CA THR A 116 -9.56 14.29 -3.17
C THR A 116 -10.23 13.13 -3.88
N ASP A 117 -11.53 13.30 -4.11
CA ASP A 117 -12.26 12.56 -5.11
C ASP A 117 -11.51 12.72 -6.43
N VAL A 118 -10.89 11.61 -6.85
CA VAL A 118 -10.47 11.34 -8.23
C VAL A 118 -11.03 9.99 -8.64
#